data_AF-A0A1C7H2E0-F1
#
_entry.id   AF-A0A1C7H2E0-F1
#
_cell.length_a   1.000
_cell.length_b   1.000
_cell.length_c   1.000
_cell.angle_alpha   90.00
_cell.angle_beta   90.00
_cell.angle_gamma   90.00
#
_symmetry.space_group_name_H-M   'P 1'
#
loop_
_entity.id
_entity.type
_entity.pdbx_description
1 polymer ?
#
loop_
_entity_poly.entity_id
_entity_poly.type
_entity_poly.pdbx_seq_one_letter_code
_entity_poly.pdbx_strand_id
1 'polypeptide(L)'
;MDECITKEMTKSLLKAFEGINESLEDFQKACASTIESTEKHIVSALFLRESAMLIKLAESSFVTRWYYKHKYREAKYHRIKAERFFNQNFK
;
A
#
# COMPACT_ATOMS: atom_id res chain seq x y z
N MET A 1 17.04 -46.94 -24.53
CA MET A 1 16.61 -46.80 -23.12
C MET A 1 16.94 -45.39 -22.60
N ASP A 2 18.07 -44.80 -23.02
CA ASP A 2 18.50 -43.43 -22.63
C ASP A 2 17.60 -42.28 -23.12
N GLU A 3 16.98 -42.42 -24.29
CA GLU A 3 16.10 -41.39 -24.88
C GLU A 3 14.77 -41.23 -24.12
N CYS A 4 14.34 -42.29 -23.41
CA CYS A 4 13.14 -42.27 -22.58
C CYS A 4 13.40 -41.52 -21.26
N ILE A 5 14.55 -41.80 -20.62
CA ILE A 5 14.97 -41.20 -19.35
C ILE A 5 15.19 -39.69 -19.52
N THR A 6 15.86 -39.28 -20.58
CA THR A 6 16.12 -37.86 -20.88
C THR A 6 14.84 -37.06 -21.13
N LYS A 7 13.82 -37.66 -21.76
CA LYS A 7 12.50 -37.05 -22.01
C LYS A 7 11.65 -36.91 -20.75
N GLU A 8 11.79 -37.86 -19.83
CA GLU A 8 11.11 -37.84 -18.53
C GLU A 8 11.73 -36.82 -17.56
N MET A 9 13.05 -36.70 -17.58
CA MET A 9 13.79 -35.67 -16.83
C MET A 9 13.47 -34.25 -17.33
N THR A 10 13.41 -34.04 -18.65
CA THR A 10 13.03 -32.73 -19.22
C THR A 10 11.60 -32.34 -18.88
N LYS A 11 10.64 -33.28 -18.90
CA LYS A 11 9.26 -33.03 -18.43
C LYS A 11 9.19 -32.66 -16.95
N SER A 12 9.98 -33.34 -16.12
CA SER A 12 10.01 -33.09 -14.66
C SER A 12 10.61 -31.71 -14.36
N LEU A 13 11.66 -31.31 -15.08
CA LEU A 13 12.23 -29.96 -14.99
C LEU A 13 11.25 -28.89 -15.46
N LEU A 14 10.54 -29.10 -16.58
CA LEU A 14 9.53 -28.16 -17.07
C LEU A 14 8.42 -27.92 -16.04
N LYS A 15 7.89 -29.00 -15.43
CA LYS A 15 6.90 -28.88 -14.35
C LYS A 15 7.42 -28.15 -13.13
N ALA A 16 8.69 -28.36 -12.76
CA ALA A 16 9.30 -27.65 -11.65
C ALA A 16 9.43 -26.15 -11.95
N PHE A 17 9.81 -25.78 -13.18
CA PHE A 17 9.85 -24.38 -13.60
C PHE A 17 8.46 -23.73 -13.70
N GLU A 18 7.44 -24.45 -14.18
CA GLU A 18 6.05 -23.99 -14.17
C GLU A 18 5.56 -23.72 -12.74
N GLY A 19 5.78 -24.66 -11.82
CA GLY A 19 5.41 -24.49 -10.42
C GLY A 19 6.15 -23.34 -9.71
N ILE A 20 7.42 -23.11 -10.06
CA ILE A 20 8.18 -21.94 -9.57
C ILE A 20 7.56 -20.64 -10.10
N ASN A 21 7.19 -20.61 -11.38
CA ASN A 21 6.62 -19.41 -11.99
C ASN A 21 5.24 -19.07 -11.42
N GLU A 22 4.37 -20.08 -11.23
CA GLU A 22 3.09 -19.91 -10.55
C GLU A 22 3.26 -19.39 -9.11
N SER A 23 4.22 -19.95 -8.36
CA SER A 23 4.51 -19.48 -7.00
C SER A 23 5.03 -18.04 -6.93
N LEU A 24 5.76 -17.61 -7.96
CA LEU A 24 6.28 -16.25 -8.07
C LEU A 24 5.17 -15.25 -8.40
N GLU A 25 4.27 -15.60 -9.32
CA GLU A 25 3.09 -14.80 -9.64
C GLU A 25 2.18 -14.61 -8.41
N ASP A 26 1.94 -15.69 -7.65
CA ASP A 26 1.12 -15.62 -6.46
C ASP A 26 1.79 -14.83 -5.33
N PHE A 27 3.11 -14.93 -5.18
CA PHE A 27 3.87 -14.07 -4.27
C PHE A 27 3.79 -12.59 -4.68
N GLN A 28 3.87 -12.28 -5.98
CA GLN A 28 3.70 -10.92 -6.48
C GLN A 28 2.29 -10.38 -6.20
N LYS A 29 1.25 -11.17 -6.43
CA LYS A 29 -0.14 -10.80 -6.09
C LYS A 29 -0.33 -10.59 -4.58
N ALA A 30 0.27 -11.43 -3.75
CA ALA A 30 0.23 -11.28 -2.29
C ALA A 30 0.96 -10.01 -1.83
N CYS A 31 2.11 -9.68 -2.43
CA CYS A 31 2.83 -8.44 -2.16
C CYS A 31 2.02 -7.22 -2.60
N ALA A 32 1.45 -7.22 -3.80
CA ALA A 32 0.62 -6.13 -4.31
C ALA A 32 -0.61 -5.87 -3.42
N SER A 33 -1.32 -6.92 -3.02
CA SER A 33 -2.48 -6.80 -2.12
C SER A 33 -2.10 -6.32 -0.71
N THR A 34 -0.95 -6.76 -0.18
CA THR A 34 -0.43 -6.29 1.12
C THR A 34 -0.06 -4.81 1.07
N ILE A 35 0.58 -4.38 -0.02
CA ILE A 35 0.91 -2.97 -0.25
C ILE A 35 -0.38 -2.16 -0.31
N GLU A 36 -1.34 -2.51 -1.18
CA GLU A 36 -2.60 -1.79 -1.33
C GLU A 36 -3.39 -1.68 -0.01
N SER A 37 -3.42 -2.75 0.79
CA SER A 37 -4.04 -2.74 2.12
C SER A 37 -3.32 -1.75 3.06
N THR A 38 -1.99 -1.80 3.10
CA THR A 38 -1.17 -0.93 3.95
C THR A 38 -1.34 0.54 3.58
N GLU A 39 -1.46 0.85 2.28
CA GLU A 39 -1.73 2.21 1.79
C GLU A 39 -3.06 2.74 2.30
N LYS A 40 -4.13 1.94 2.15
CA LYS A 40 -5.46 2.29 2.66
C LYS A 40 -5.41 2.55 4.16
N HIS A 41 -4.65 1.75 4.92
CA HIS A 41 -4.46 1.97 6.35
C HIS A 41 -3.73 3.29 6.66
N ILE A 42 -2.65 3.60 5.94
CA ILE A 42 -1.87 4.85 6.13
C ILE A 42 -2.73 6.07 5.83
N VAL A 43 -3.42 6.09 4.68
CA VAL A 43 -4.30 7.20 4.29
C VAL A 43 -5.44 7.36 5.30
N SER A 44 -6.04 6.25 5.76
CA SER A 44 -7.10 6.28 6.76
C SER A 44 -6.63 6.85 8.10
N ALA A 45 -5.44 6.47 8.57
CA ALA A 45 -4.86 7.01 9.80
C ALA A 45 -4.58 8.52 9.70
N LEU A 46 -4.07 8.98 8.54
CA LEU A 46 -3.84 10.40 8.29
C LEU A 46 -5.16 11.19 8.21
N PHE A 47 -6.21 10.60 7.64
CA PHE A 47 -7.54 11.19 7.61
C PHE A 47 -8.14 11.35 9.02
N LEU A 48 -8.01 10.34 9.88
CA LEU A 48 -8.42 10.44 11.29
C LEU A 48 -7.68 11.56 12.04
N ARG A 49 -6.39 11.75 11.74
CA ARG A 49 -5.60 12.84 12.33
C ARG A 49 -6.05 14.21 11.81
N GLU A 50 -6.36 14.33 10.51
CA GLU A 50 -6.94 15.55 9.94
C GLU A 50 -8.28 15.89 10.59
N SER A 51 -9.19 14.91 10.69
CA SER A 51 -10.52 15.11 11.26
C SER A 51 -10.46 15.50 12.74
N ALA A 52 -9.56 14.90 13.52
CA ALA A 52 -9.34 15.28 14.92
C ALA A 52 -8.89 16.75 15.05
N MET A 53 -8.00 17.23 14.17
CA MET A 53 -7.59 18.64 14.17
C MET A 53 -8.69 19.59 13.70
N LEU A 54 -9.54 19.13 12.78
CA LEU A 54 -10.71 19.88 12.33
C LEU A 54 -11.74 20.05 13.45
N ILE A 55 -12.00 19.00 14.24
CA ILE A 55 -12.86 19.06 15.42
C ILE A 55 -12.31 20.07 16.43
N LYS A 56 -11.02 19.96 16.78
CA LYS A 56 -10.38 20.93 17.69
C LYS A 56 -10.42 22.36 17.17
N LEU A 57 -10.31 22.56 15.85
CA LEU A 57 -10.46 23.88 15.24
C LEU A 57 -11.90 24.40 15.35
N ALA A 58 -12.91 23.54 15.17
CA ALA A 58 -14.32 23.91 15.34
C ALA A 58 -14.64 24.30 16.79
N GLU A 59 -14.07 23.58 17.75
CA GLU A 59 -14.22 23.83 19.20
C GLU A 59 -13.33 24.98 19.72
N SER A 60 -12.36 25.43 18.92
CA SER A 60 -11.37 26.42 19.38
C SER A 60 -11.97 27.81 19.60
N SER A 61 -11.52 28.43 20.69
CA SER A 61 -11.77 29.85 20.96
C SER A 61 -10.99 30.74 19.99
N PHE A 62 -11.41 32.00 19.83
CA PHE A 62 -10.76 32.96 18.94
C PHE A 62 -9.23 33.03 19.15
N VAL A 63 -8.79 33.00 20.41
CA VAL A 63 -7.37 33.08 20.79
C VAL A 63 -6.56 31.85 20.35
N THR A 64 -7.16 30.66 20.34
CA THR A 64 -6.48 29.40 19.99
C THR A 64 -6.74 28.96 18.55
N ARG A 65 -7.64 29.65 17.85
CA ARG A 65 -8.06 29.31 16.48
C ARG A 65 -6.92 29.30 15.47
N TRP A 66 -5.97 30.23 15.58
CA TRP A 66 -4.82 30.30 14.67
C TRP A 66 -3.95 29.05 14.77
N TYR A 67 -3.71 28.56 15.99
CA TYR A 67 -2.90 27.38 16.27
C TYR A 67 -3.54 26.13 15.67
N TYR A 68 -4.83 25.91 15.96
CA TYR A 68 -5.55 24.76 15.40
C TYR A 68 -5.73 24.86 13.89
N LYS A 69 -5.85 26.07 13.33
CA LYS A 69 -5.87 26.28 11.88
C LYS A 69 -4.54 25.90 11.23
N HIS A 70 -3.42 26.21 11.86
CA HIS A 70 -2.10 25.78 11.41
C HIS A 70 -1.96 24.26 11.48
N LYS A 71 -2.31 23.64 12.62
CA LYS A 71 -2.23 22.18 12.81
C LYS A 71 -3.15 21.40 11.88
N TYR A 72 -4.36 21.90 11.61
CA TYR A 72 -5.25 21.32 10.61
C TYR A 72 -4.63 21.37 9.21
N ARG A 73 -4.03 22.50 8.81
CA ARG A 73 -3.35 22.63 7.50
C ARG A 73 -2.17 21.68 7.36
N GLU A 74 -1.35 21.54 8.40
CA GLU A 74 -0.26 20.55 8.43
C GLU A 74 -0.80 19.12 8.24
N ALA A 75 -1.81 18.72 9.01
CA ALA A 75 -2.40 17.38 8.92
C ALA A 75 -3.00 17.10 7.53
N LYS A 76 -3.73 18.08 6.97
CA LYS A 76 -4.29 18.02 5.62
C LYS A 76 -3.20 17.87 4.55
N TYR A 77 -2.11 18.61 4.67
CA TYR A 77 -0.97 18.51 3.75
C TYR A 77 -0.35 17.10 3.78
N HIS A 78 -0.18 16.51 4.97
CA HIS A 78 0.36 15.15 5.10
C HIS A 78 -0.55 14.11 4.43
N ARG A 79 -1.87 14.18 4.62
CA ARG A 79 -2.81 13.28 3.93
C ARG A 79 -2.68 13.40 2.41
N ILE A 80 -2.75 14.63 1.88
CA ILE A 80 -2.66 14.87 0.42
C ILE A 80 -1.31 14.40 -0.13
N LYS A 81 -0.21 14.60 0.61
CA LYS A 81 1.12 14.14 0.20
C LYS A 81 1.18 12.62 0.11
N ALA A 82 0.63 11.91 1.10
CA ALA A 82 0.55 10.45 1.08
C ALA A 82 -0.34 9.94 -0.07
N GLU A 83 -1.53 10.52 -0.25
CA GLU A 83 -2.42 10.19 -1.37
C GLU A 83 -1.74 10.40 -2.73
N ARG A 84 -0.99 11.49 -2.90
CA ARG A 84 -0.25 11.75 -4.14
C ARG A 84 0.86 10.73 -4.37
N PHE A 85 1.61 10.40 -3.32
CA PHE A 85 2.66 9.38 -3.40
C PHE A 85 2.07 8.04 -3.85
N PHE A 86 0.97 7.59 -3.24
CA PHE A 86 0.36 6.32 -3.63
C PHE A 86 -0.23 6.34 -5.04
N ASN A 87 -0.95 7.41 -5.40
CA ASN A 87 -1.49 7.57 -6.76
C ASN A 87 -0.41 7.65 -7.84
N GLN A 88 0.84 7.99 -7.53
CA GLN A 88 1.94 8.06 -8.50
C GLN A 88 2.71 6.74 -8.64
N ASN A 89 2.76 5.94 -7.58
CA ASN A 89 3.61 4.74 -7.52
C ASN A 89 2.83 3.43 -7.73
N PHE A 90 1.52 3.43 -7.46
CA PHE A 90 0.71 2.21 -7.41
C PHE A 90 -0.59 2.27 -8.20
N LYS A 91 -0.78 3.34 -9.00
CA LYS A 91 -1.96 3.53 -9.84
C LYS A 91 -1.62 3.44 -11.32
#